data_AF-E8V303-F1
#
_entry.id   AF-E8V303-F1
#
_cell.length_a   1.000
_cell.length_b   1.000
_cell.length_c   1.000
_cell.angle_alpha   90.00
_cell.angle_beta   90.00
_cell.angle_gamma   90.00
#
_symmetry.space_group_name_H-M   'P 1'
#
loop_
_entity.id
_entity.type
_entity.pdbx_description
1 polymer ?
#
loop_
_entity_poly.entity_id
_entity_poly.type
_entity_poly.pdbx_seq_one_letter_code
_entity_poly.pdbx_strand_id
1 'polypeptide(L)'
;MLLPATLLLATATATTNTRVCSATLTVADARTLVLDTPNARAFKENYGAKLRAALDHQVRSTATFRVLNDSDSGSLVGLYTVNLRTGAVLDDDQEPAEDAQTQALSHRLIAHRCAQ
;
A
#
# COMPACT_ATOMS: atom_id res chain seq x y z
N MET A 1 31.89 29.74 47.78
CA MET A 1 31.82 28.46 47.03
C MET A 1 30.34 28.12 46.86
N LEU A 2 29.78 28.29 45.65
CA LEU A 2 28.39 27.97 45.36
C LEU A 2 28.28 26.50 44.92
N LEU A 3 27.34 25.75 45.51
CA LEU A 3 26.95 24.41 45.05
C LEU A 3 26.02 24.52 43.84
N PRO A 4 26.16 23.69 42.79
CA PRO A 4 25.17 23.61 41.73
C PRO A 4 24.05 22.63 42.12
N ALA A 5 22.81 23.10 42.00
CA ALA A 5 21.60 22.29 42.14
C ALA A 5 21.45 21.38 40.91
N THR A 6 21.39 20.08 41.13
CA THR A 6 21.17 19.07 40.09
C THR A 6 19.67 18.93 39.84
N LEU A 7 19.21 19.39 38.67
CA LEU A 7 17.83 19.22 38.23
C LEU A 7 17.69 17.82 37.60
N LEU A 8 17.04 16.87 38.28
CA LEU A 8 16.65 15.60 37.66
C LEU A 8 15.40 15.82 36.81
N LEU A 9 15.55 15.78 35.49
CA LEU A 9 14.42 15.61 34.57
C LEU A 9 13.97 14.15 34.61
N ALA A 10 12.80 13.91 35.18
CA ALA A 10 12.10 12.64 35.01
C ALA A 10 11.49 12.59 33.60
N THR A 11 12.07 11.77 32.73
CA THR A 11 11.48 11.46 31.42
C THR A 11 10.30 10.50 31.62
N ALA A 12 9.09 11.01 31.47
CA ALA A 12 7.91 10.17 31.30
C ALA A 12 8.03 9.47 29.94
N THR A 13 8.42 8.20 29.94
CA THR A 13 8.29 7.33 28.77
C THR A 13 6.81 7.08 28.52
N ALA A 14 6.25 7.80 27.55
CA ALA A 14 4.95 7.49 26.99
C ALA A 14 5.05 6.12 26.31
N THR A 15 4.63 5.07 27.01
CA THR A 15 4.47 3.74 26.44
C THR A 15 3.27 3.79 25.49
N THR A 16 3.50 4.13 24.23
CA THR A 16 2.52 3.92 23.18
C THR A 16 2.30 2.41 23.06
N ASN A 17 1.13 1.95 23.52
CA ASN A 17 0.62 0.61 23.28
C ASN A 17 0.37 0.44 21.78
N THR A 18 1.42 0.24 20.99
CA THR A 18 1.31 -0.16 19.60
C THR A 18 0.85 -1.61 19.59
N ARG A 19 -0.48 -1.82 19.54
CA ARG A 19 -1.01 -3.09 19.02
C ARG A 19 -0.36 -3.27 17.65
N VAL A 20 0.62 -4.17 17.58
CA VAL A 20 1.26 -4.54 16.31
C VAL A 20 0.17 -5.23 15.50
N CYS A 21 -0.40 -4.48 14.57
CA CYS A 21 -1.41 -4.99 13.68
C CYS A 21 -0.81 -6.07 12.79
N SER A 22 -1.34 -7.29 12.92
CA SER A 22 -0.99 -8.43 12.08
C SER A 22 -1.99 -8.64 10.93
N ALA A 23 -2.92 -7.70 10.75
CA ALA A 23 -3.96 -7.81 9.74
C ALA A 23 -3.34 -7.79 8.34
N THR A 24 -3.81 -8.69 7.49
CA THR A 24 -3.36 -8.83 6.11
C THR A 24 -4.41 -8.22 5.19
N LEU A 25 -3.97 -7.44 4.21
CA LEU A 25 -4.85 -6.93 3.17
C LEU A 25 -5.54 -8.09 2.43
N THR A 26 -6.78 -7.87 2.06
CA THR A 26 -7.54 -8.80 1.22
C THR A 26 -7.15 -8.62 -0.25
N VAL A 27 -7.52 -9.59 -1.09
CA VAL A 27 -7.40 -9.46 -2.56
C VAL A 27 -8.14 -8.22 -3.07
N ALA A 28 -9.27 -7.83 -2.45
CA ALA A 28 -10.03 -6.65 -2.84
C ALA A 28 -9.26 -5.35 -2.51
N ASP A 29 -8.58 -5.29 -1.38
CA ASP A 29 -7.72 -4.16 -1.03
C ASP A 29 -6.55 -4.06 -2.01
N ALA A 30 -5.92 -5.19 -2.34
CA ALA A 30 -4.82 -5.25 -3.30
C ALA A 30 -5.26 -4.84 -4.72
N ARG A 31 -6.48 -5.19 -5.16
CA ARG A 31 -7.05 -4.66 -6.42
C ARG A 31 -7.16 -3.14 -6.40
N THR A 32 -7.60 -2.59 -5.27
CA THR A 32 -7.72 -1.14 -5.09
C THR A 32 -6.34 -0.48 -5.19
N LEU A 33 -5.31 -1.08 -4.59
CA LEU A 33 -3.93 -0.58 -4.67
C LEU A 33 -3.38 -0.56 -6.09
N VAL A 34 -3.45 -1.68 -6.83
CA VAL A 34 -2.89 -1.73 -8.20
C VAL A 34 -3.61 -0.78 -9.17
N LEU A 35 -4.90 -0.50 -8.93
CA LEU A 35 -5.68 0.47 -9.69
C LEU A 35 -5.42 1.94 -9.29
N ASP A 36 -4.69 2.16 -8.19
CA ASP A 36 -4.28 3.48 -7.71
C ASP A 36 -2.78 3.75 -7.95
N THR A 37 -2.03 2.84 -8.59
CA THR A 37 -0.63 3.09 -8.98
C THR A 37 -0.52 4.29 -9.94
N PRO A 38 0.63 5.00 -9.97
CA PRO A 38 0.81 6.17 -10.83
C PRO A 38 0.52 5.88 -12.31
N ASN A 39 0.96 4.73 -12.81
CA ASN A 39 0.70 4.30 -14.18
C ASN A 39 -0.80 4.06 -14.42
N ALA A 40 -1.49 3.32 -13.53
CA ALA A 40 -2.92 3.08 -13.68
C ALA A 40 -3.75 4.38 -13.62
N ARG A 41 -3.37 5.33 -12.76
CA ARG A 41 -4.03 6.65 -12.70
C ARG A 41 -3.77 7.47 -13.96
N ALA A 42 -2.53 7.51 -14.45
CA ALA A 42 -2.19 8.18 -15.71
C ALA A 42 -3.01 7.63 -16.88
N PHE A 43 -3.24 6.32 -16.95
CA PHE A 43 -4.12 5.71 -17.96
C PHE A 43 -5.57 6.22 -17.86
N LYS A 44 -6.11 6.32 -16.64
CA LYS A 44 -7.47 6.85 -16.42
C LYS A 44 -7.58 8.33 -16.75
N GLU A 45 -6.62 9.13 -16.29
CA GLU A 45 -6.65 10.60 -16.39
C GLU A 45 -6.34 11.10 -17.79
N ASN A 46 -5.31 10.53 -18.44
CA ASN A 46 -4.85 11.02 -19.74
C ASN A 46 -5.61 10.41 -20.92
N TYR A 47 -6.14 9.18 -20.76
CA TYR A 47 -6.77 8.43 -21.86
C TYR A 47 -8.22 8.04 -21.59
N GLY A 48 -8.81 8.42 -20.44
CA GLY A 48 -10.17 8.02 -20.09
C GLY A 48 -10.34 6.51 -19.98
N ALA A 49 -9.27 5.78 -19.68
CA ALA A 49 -9.25 4.32 -19.67
C ALA A 49 -10.15 3.76 -18.57
N LYS A 50 -10.95 2.74 -18.90
CA LYS A 50 -11.71 1.95 -17.92
C LYS A 50 -10.84 0.77 -17.53
N LEU A 51 -10.25 0.84 -16.33
CA LEU A 51 -9.31 -0.17 -15.88
C LEU A 51 -9.95 -1.20 -14.96
N ARG A 52 -9.51 -2.45 -15.09
CA ARG A 52 -9.84 -3.57 -14.20
C ARG A 52 -8.56 -4.28 -13.75
N ALA A 53 -8.51 -4.65 -12.48
CA ALA A 53 -7.45 -5.51 -11.95
C ALA A 53 -7.94 -6.97 -11.89
N ALA A 54 -7.35 -7.83 -12.72
CA ALA A 54 -7.56 -9.27 -12.68
C ALA A 54 -6.49 -9.92 -11.79
N LEU A 55 -6.91 -10.72 -10.80
CA LEU A 55 -5.96 -11.54 -10.04
C LEU A 55 -5.41 -12.61 -10.98
N ASP A 56 -4.09 -12.64 -11.13
CA ASP A 56 -3.39 -13.65 -11.93
C ASP A 56 -3.09 -14.87 -11.07
N HIS A 57 -2.37 -14.66 -9.96
CA HIS A 57 -2.12 -15.68 -8.96
C HIS A 57 -1.89 -15.06 -7.57
N GLN A 58 -1.99 -15.88 -6.54
CA GLN A 58 -1.67 -15.49 -5.16
C GLN A 58 -0.85 -16.60 -4.51
N VAL A 59 0.28 -16.23 -3.92
CA VAL A 59 1.16 -17.13 -3.18
C VAL A 59 1.45 -16.51 -1.82
N ARG A 60 1.02 -17.18 -0.75
CA ARG A 60 1.20 -16.73 0.64
C ARG A 60 0.66 -15.29 0.83
N SER A 61 1.54 -14.37 1.22
CA SER A 61 1.24 -12.96 1.45
C SER A 61 1.45 -12.09 0.21
N THR A 62 1.50 -12.67 -0.98
CA THR A 62 1.78 -11.95 -2.21
C THR A 62 0.69 -12.25 -3.24
N ALA A 63 0.13 -11.22 -3.85
CA ALA A 63 -0.89 -11.34 -4.89
C ALA A 63 -0.46 -10.58 -6.14
N THR A 64 -0.49 -11.24 -7.28
CA THR A 64 -0.10 -10.67 -8.56
C THR A 64 -1.34 -10.36 -9.40
N PHE A 65 -1.39 -9.17 -9.98
CA PHE A 65 -2.53 -8.66 -10.73
C PHE A 65 -2.12 -8.18 -12.11
N ARG A 66 -2.95 -8.52 -13.09
CA ARG A 66 -2.93 -7.90 -14.41
C ARG A 66 -3.91 -6.72 -14.39
N VAL A 67 -3.42 -5.52 -14.62
CA VAL A 67 -4.28 -4.35 -14.84
C VAL A 67 -4.55 -4.24 -16.33
N LEU A 68 -5.83 -4.33 -16.69
CA LEU A 68 -6.32 -4.40 -18.05
C LEU A 68 -7.15 -3.16 -18.36
N ASN A 69 -7.02 -2.64 -19.58
CA ASN A 69 -7.84 -1.55 -20.09
C ASN A 69 -9.05 -2.10 -20.85
N ASP A 70 -10.20 -2.13 -20.19
CA ASP A 70 -11.46 -2.58 -20.79
C ASP A 70 -12.00 -1.59 -21.84
N SER A 71 -11.50 -0.35 -21.90
CA SER A 71 -11.79 0.57 -23.02
C SER A 71 -11.07 0.18 -24.32
N ASP A 72 -10.06 -0.69 -24.24
CA ASP A 72 -9.20 -1.08 -25.35
C ASP A 72 -9.05 -2.61 -25.42
N SER A 73 -10.19 -3.29 -25.55
CA SER A 73 -10.27 -4.77 -25.71
C SER A 73 -9.53 -5.58 -24.63
N GLY A 74 -9.32 -5.02 -23.44
CA GLY A 74 -8.58 -5.66 -22.36
C GLY A 74 -7.07 -5.65 -22.55
N SER A 75 -6.51 -4.65 -23.24
CA SER A 75 -5.05 -4.48 -23.38
C SER A 75 -4.36 -4.37 -22.01
N LEU A 76 -3.14 -4.91 -21.91
CA LEU A 76 -2.39 -4.93 -20.66
C LEU A 76 -1.79 -3.55 -20.40
N VAL A 77 -2.15 -2.95 -19.25
CA VAL A 77 -1.60 -1.69 -18.76
C VAL A 77 -0.38 -1.92 -17.86
N GLY A 78 -0.41 -3.02 -17.10
CA GLY A 78 0.71 -3.39 -16.24
C GLY A 78 0.46 -4.71 -15.51
N LEU A 79 1.54 -5.31 -15.05
CA LEU A 79 1.55 -6.46 -14.16
C LEU A 79 2.13 -5.99 -12.83
N TYR A 80 1.42 -6.23 -11.73
CA TYR A 80 1.82 -5.74 -10.42
C TYR A 80 1.79 -6.85 -9.39
N THR A 81 2.74 -6.82 -8.47
CA THR A 81 2.83 -7.73 -7.34
C THR A 81 2.61 -6.96 -6.04
N VAL A 82 1.61 -7.36 -5.26
CA VAL A 82 1.26 -6.72 -3.99
C VAL A 82 1.65 -7.61 -2.82
N ASN A 83 2.44 -7.09 -1.89
CA ASN A 83 2.64 -7.74 -0.60
C ASN A 83 1.46 -7.40 0.33
N LEU A 84 0.61 -8.37 0.61
CA LEU A 84 -0.61 -8.20 1.40
C LEU A 84 -0.35 -7.84 2.87
N ARG A 85 0.86 -8.04 3.40
CA ARG A 85 1.20 -7.66 4.78
C ARG A 85 1.63 -6.21 4.89
N THR A 86 2.39 -5.74 3.92
CA THR A 86 2.96 -4.38 3.93
C THR A 86 2.19 -3.41 3.05
N GLY A 87 1.33 -3.92 2.17
CA GLY A 87 0.66 -3.19 1.11
C GLY A 87 1.58 -2.66 0.01
N ALA A 88 2.86 -3.05 0.03
CA ALA A 88 3.83 -2.62 -0.97
C ALA A 88 3.46 -3.18 -2.35
N VAL A 89 3.62 -2.37 -3.40
CA VAL A 89 3.31 -2.71 -4.79
C VAL A 89 4.57 -2.62 -5.62
N LEU A 90 4.91 -3.72 -6.31
CA LEU A 90 5.98 -3.78 -7.29
C LEU A 90 5.40 -3.96 -8.69
N ASP A 91 6.09 -3.47 -9.71
CA ASP A 91 5.78 -3.79 -11.11
C ASP A 91 6.40 -5.13 -11.56
N ASP A 92 6.41 -5.39 -12.87
CA ASP A 92 6.98 -6.60 -13.46
C ASP A 92 8.51 -6.65 -13.38
N ASP A 93 9.17 -5.49 -13.43
CA ASP A 93 10.61 -5.34 -13.25
C ASP A 93 11.05 -5.42 -11.77
N GLN A 94 10.10 -5.65 -10.86
CA GLN A 94 10.29 -5.67 -9.40
C GLN A 94 10.71 -4.32 -8.81
N GLU A 95 10.41 -3.23 -9.50
CA GLU A 95 10.61 -1.87 -9.01
C GLU A 95 9.37 -1.41 -8.23
N PRO A 96 9.54 -0.54 -7.21
CA PRO A 96 8.40 0.04 -6.52
C PRO A 96 7.47 0.81 -7.47
N ALA A 97 6.23 0.35 -7.57
CA ALA A 97 5.19 0.94 -8.43
C ALA A 97 4.30 1.95 -7.68
N GLU A 98 4.78 2.48 -6.55
CA GLU A 98 4.01 3.30 -5.62
C GLU A 98 4.54 4.73 -5.55
N ASP A 99 3.62 5.69 -5.50
CA ASP A 99 3.90 7.06 -5.10
C ASP A 99 3.30 7.39 -3.73
N ALA A 100 3.42 8.64 -3.30
CA ALA A 100 2.87 9.09 -2.01
C ALA A 100 1.36 8.83 -1.87
N GLN A 101 0.60 8.93 -2.97
CA GLN A 101 -0.84 8.64 -2.96
C GLN A 101 -1.11 7.15 -2.75
N THR A 102 -0.42 6.28 -3.50
CA THR A 102 -0.56 4.82 -3.38
C THR A 102 -0.17 4.35 -1.98
N GLN A 103 0.92 4.89 -1.42
CA GLN A 103 1.38 4.61 -0.06
C GLN A 103 0.35 5.07 1.00
N ALA A 104 -0.23 6.26 0.84
CA ALA A 104 -1.27 6.74 1.74
C ALA A 104 -2.54 5.89 1.69
N LEU A 105 -2.91 5.39 0.50
CA LEU A 105 -4.00 4.40 0.36
C LEU A 105 -3.66 3.09 1.07
N SER A 106 -2.46 2.54 0.86
CA SER A 106 -1.97 1.34 1.54
C SER A 106 -2.07 1.46 3.06
N HIS A 107 -1.56 2.55 3.63
CA HIS A 107 -1.66 2.80 5.08
C HIS A 107 -3.11 2.86 5.59
N ARG A 108 -4.02 3.51 4.86
CA ARG A 108 -5.44 3.57 5.23
C ARG A 108 -6.09 2.18 5.21
N LEU A 109 -5.81 1.38 4.16
CA LEU A 109 -6.36 0.03 4.04
C LEU A 109 -5.85 -0.87 5.15
N ILE A 110 -4.56 -0.83 5.46
CA ILE A 110 -3.98 -1.58 6.58
C ILE A 110 -4.63 -1.14 7.90
N ALA A 111 -4.65 0.16 8.19
CA ALA A 111 -5.25 0.69 9.42
C ALA A 111 -6.72 0.26 9.59
N HIS A 112 -7.49 0.26 8.49
CA HIS A 112 -8.86 -0.23 8.49
C HIS A 112 -8.93 -1.72 8.84
N ARG A 113 -8.03 -2.56 8.32
CA ARG A 113 -7.95 -3.99 8.67
C ARG A 113 -7.54 -4.23 10.11
N CYS A 114 -6.77 -3.34 10.71
CA CYS A 114 -6.37 -3.40 12.11
C CYS A 114 -7.51 -3.08 13.08
N ALA A 115 -8.54 -2.36 12.61
CA ALA A 115 -9.67 -1.90 13.42
C ALA A 115 -10.88 -2.85 13.37
N GLN A 116 -10.85 -3.86 12.50
CA GLN A 116 -11.84 -4.93 12.38
C GLN A 116 -11.50 -6.09 13.31
#